data_AF-A0A537IXW0-F1
#
_entry.id   AF-A0A537IXW0-F1
#
_cell.length_a   1.000
_cell.length_b   1.000
_cell.length_c   1.000
_cell.angle_alpha   90.00
_cell.angle_beta   90.00
_cell.angle_gamma   90.00
#
_symmetry.space_group_name_H-M   'P 1'
#
loop_
_entity.id
_entity.type
_entity.pdbx_description
1 polymer ?
#
loop_
_entity_poly.entity_id
_entity_poly.type
_entity_poly.pdbx_seq_one_letter_code
_entity_poly.pdbx_strand_id
1 'polypeptide(L)'
;MDDAPARTSTTRRRVGQVQAGVVRVRDDALVVEEPLEIRLYPGDGSPFLQVSVTMRTPGHDFELAAGFLFTEGILQDCGQVDRINYCADHTLEHAQRYNIVNVYLRPGVPMDAEH
;
A
#
# COMPACT_ATOMS: atom_id res chain seq x y z
N MET A 1 18.33 12.31 -1.76
CA MET A 1 16.87 12.37 -1.65
C MET A 1 16.37 11.68 -2.89
N ASP A 2 16.24 10.35 -2.82
CA ASP A 2 15.88 9.53 -3.99
C ASP A 2 14.44 9.86 -4.39
N ASP A 3 14.29 10.34 -5.62
CA ASP A 3 13.00 10.57 -6.26
C ASP A 3 12.33 9.20 -6.46
N ALA A 4 11.20 8.98 -5.79
CA ALA A 4 10.41 7.78 -6.02
C ALA A 4 9.90 7.81 -7.46
N PRO A 5 10.10 6.78 -8.29
CA PRO A 5 9.57 6.77 -9.64
C PRO A 5 8.06 6.95 -9.55
N ALA A 6 7.54 7.97 -10.23
CA ALA A 6 6.11 8.25 -10.26
C ALA A 6 5.34 7.02 -10.73
N ARG A 7 4.75 6.29 -9.77
CA ARG A 7 3.94 5.11 -10.09
C ARG A 7 2.64 5.56 -10.69
N THR A 8 2.36 5.04 -11.88
CA THR A 8 1.11 5.34 -12.56
C THR A 8 0.05 4.33 -12.16
N SER A 9 -1.13 4.83 -11.82
CA SER A 9 -2.32 4.02 -11.54
C SER A 9 -2.91 3.40 -12.81
N THR A 10 -2.44 3.80 -13.99
CA THR A 10 -2.97 3.33 -15.28
C THR A 10 -1.87 3.07 -16.29
N THR A 11 -2.04 2.06 -17.13
CA THR A 11 -1.14 1.74 -18.25
C THR A 11 -1.91 1.64 -19.56
N ARG A 12 -1.25 1.95 -20.67
CA ARG A 12 -1.83 1.82 -22.02
C ARG A 12 -1.47 0.48 -22.62
N ARG A 13 -2.48 -0.26 -23.07
CA ARG A 13 -2.32 -1.58 -23.69
C ARG A 13 -3.23 -1.72 -24.91
N ARG A 14 -2.75 -2.43 -25.92
CA ARG A 14 -3.56 -2.82 -27.07
C ARG A 14 -4.51 -3.93 -26.67
N VAL A 15 -5.80 -3.73 -26.88
CA VAL A 15 -6.86 -4.70 -26.60
C VAL A 15 -7.58 -5.08 -27.89
N GLY A 16 -8.05 -6.33 -27.97
CA GLY A 16 -8.90 -6.81 -29.05
C GLY A 16 -10.37 -6.62 -28.69
N GLN A 17 -11.09 -5.79 -29.43
CA GLN A 17 -12.54 -5.63 -29.34
C GLN A 17 -13.21 -6.50 -30.41
N VAL A 18 -14.09 -7.42 -30.01
CA VAL A 18 -14.85 -8.27 -30.94
C VAL A 18 -16.27 -7.75 -31.07
N GLN A 19 -16.70 -7.42 -32.29
CA GLN A 19 -18.06 -6.96 -32.58
C GLN A 19 -18.59 -7.64 -33.84
N ALA A 20 -19.71 -8.37 -33.73
CA ALA A 20 -20.33 -9.11 -34.84
C ALA A 20 -19.35 -10.00 -35.63
N GLY A 21 -18.44 -10.68 -34.92
CA GLY A 21 -17.42 -11.54 -35.54
C GLY A 21 -16.20 -10.80 -36.11
N VAL A 22 -16.18 -9.47 -36.08
CA VAL A 22 -15.04 -8.65 -36.52
C VAL A 22 -14.20 -8.27 -35.30
N VAL A 23 -12.89 -8.54 -35.34
CA VAL A 23 -11.93 -8.12 -34.31
C VAL A 23 -11.28 -6.80 -34.72
N ARG A 24 -11.32 -5.80 -33.83
CA ARG A 24 -10.62 -4.52 -33.98
C ARG A 24 -9.64 -4.34 -32.83
N VAL A 25 -8.40 -3.96 -33.15
CA VAL A 25 -7.39 -3.64 -32.14
C VAL A 25 -7.42 -2.14 -31.87
N ARG A 26 -7.46 -1.77 -30.58
CA ARG A 26 -7.38 -0.37 -30.15
C ARG A 26 -6.53 -0.25 -28.88
N ASP A 27 -6.03 0.94 -28.60
CA ASP A 27 -5.43 1.22 -27.30
C ASP A 27 -6.51 1.47 -26.25
N ASP A 28 -6.35 0.88 -25.07
CA ASP A 28 -7.18 1.13 -23.91
C ASP A 28 -6.32 1.49 -22.70
N ALA A 29 -6.92 2.18 -21.73
CA ALA A 29 -6.31 2.50 -20.45
C ALA A 29 -6.74 1.45 -19.42
N LEU A 30 -5.76 0.73 -18.87
CA LEU A 30 -5.98 -0.32 -17.88
C LEU A 30 -5.46 0.15 -16.53
N VAL A 31 -6.18 -0.17 -15.45
CA VAL A 31 -5.70 0.07 -14.09
C VAL A 31 -4.51 -0.85 -13.79
N VAL A 32 -3.53 -0.31 -13.07
CA VAL A 32 -2.40 -1.08 -12.53
C VAL A 32 -2.76 -1.54 -11.13
N GLU A 33 -2.45 -2.79 -10.79
CA GLU A 33 -2.52 -3.30 -9.42
C GLU A 33 -1.16 -3.82 -8.96
N GLU A 34 -0.79 -3.50 -7.71
CA GLU A 34 0.45 -3.94 -7.09
C GLU A 34 0.20 -4.32 -5.62
N PRO A 35 0.95 -5.31 -5.07
CA PRO A 35 0.81 -5.70 -3.68
C PRO A 35 1.37 -4.62 -2.75
N LEU A 36 0.62 -4.27 -1.71
CA LEU A 36 1.04 -3.40 -0.60
C LEU A 36 1.06 -4.19 0.69
N GLU A 37 2.21 -4.25 1.32
CA GLU A 37 2.38 -4.74 2.67
C GLU A 37 2.24 -3.59 3.67
N ILE A 38 1.41 -3.79 4.69
CA ILE A 38 1.24 -2.85 5.81
C ILE A 38 1.94 -3.45 7.02
N ARG A 39 2.96 -2.74 7.53
CA ARG A 39 3.69 -3.08 8.75
C ARG A 39 3.37 -2.09 9.84
N LEU A 40 3.16 -2.60 11.04
CA LEU A 40 2.81 -1.82 12.21
C LEU A 40 3.95 -1.89 13.22
N TYR A 41 4.46 -0.73 13.62
CA TYR A 41 5.52 -0.58 14.60
C TYR A 41 4.91 -0.07 15.91
N PRO A 42 4.85 -0.92 16.96
CA PRO A 42 4.33 -0.50 18.25
C PRO A 42 5.21 0.56 18.92
N GLY A 43 4.60 1.41 19.73
CA GLY A 43 5.30 2.49 20.44
C GLY A 43 6.11 2.04 21.66
N ASP A 44 6.07 0.76 22.02
CA ASP A 44 6.79 0.15 23.14
C ASP A 44 8.18 -0.40 22.75
N GLY A 45 8.54 -0.31 21.47
CA GLY A 45 9.82 -0.79 20.94
C GLY A 45 9.86 -2.28 20.60
N SER A 46 8.72 -2.98 20.68
CA SER A 46 8.59 -4.34 20.16
C SER A 46 8.81 -4.39 18.64
N PRO A 47 9.16 -5.57 18.08
CA PRO A 47 9.29 -5.74 16.64
C PRO A 47 8.02 -5.35 15.89
N PHE A 48 8.16 -4.95 14.63
CA PHE A 48 6.99 -4.67 13.82
C PHE A 48 6.15 -5.93 13.59
N LEU A 49 4.86 -5.73 13.41
CA LEU A 49 3.91 -6.76 13.01
C LEU A 49 3.54 -6.54 11.54
N GLN A 50 3.60 -7.60 10.75
CA GLN A 50 3.05 -7.59 9.39
C GLN A 50 1.55 -7.82 9.50
N VAL A 51 0.76 -6.77 9.27
CA VAL A 51 -0.69 -6.81 9.50
C VAL A 51 -1.43 -7.36 8.28
N SER A 52 -1.03 -6.95 7.09
CA SER A 52 -1.75 -7.33 5.86
C SER A 52 -0.88 -7.17 4.62
N VAL A 53 -1.22 -7.94 3.59
CA VAL A 53 -0.80 -7.71 2.21
C VAL A 53 -2.06 -7.60 1.36
N THR A 54 -2.24 -6.46 0.69
CA THR A 54 -3.44 -6.19 -0.13
C THR A 54 -3.06 -5.75 -1.54
N MET A 55 -3.93 -6.02 -2.52
CA MET A 55 -3.79 -5.47 -3.86
C MET A 55 -4.30 -4.04 -3.87
N ARG A 56 -3.53 -3.12 -4.46
CA ARG A 56 -3.93 -1.71 -4.61
C ARG A 56 -3.65 -1.19 -6.01
N THR A 57 -4.42 -0.20 -6.40
CA THR A 57 -3.98 0.75 -7.43
C THR A 57 -3.05 1.78 -6.77
N PRO A 58 -1.79 1.92 -7.23
CA PRO A 58 -0.82 2.81 -6.57
C PRO A 58 -1.24 4.29 -6.58
N GLY A 59 -0.95 5.01 -5.49
CA GLY A 59 -1.03 6.49 -5.45
C GLY A 59 -1.43 7.11 -4.12
N HIS A 60 -2.14 6.37 -3.26
CA HIS A 60 -2.67 6.84 -1.97
C HIS A 60 -2.35 5.85 -0.85
N ASP A 61 -1.12 5.34 -0.83
CA ASP A 61 -0.73 4.18 -0.02
C ASP A 61 -0.78 4.48 1.48
N PHE A 62 -0.50 5.73 1.89
CA PHE A 62 -0.53 6.13 3.30
C PHE A 62 -1.96 6.26 3.83
N GLU A 63 -2.85 6.88 3.05
CA GLU A 63 -4.27 6.98 3.34
C GLU A 63 -4.92 5.59 3.37
N LEU A 64 -4.54 4.73 2.42
CA LEU A 64 -5.00 3.35 2.38
C LEU A 64 -4.57 2.58 3.63
N ALA A 65 -3.30 2.69 4.04
CA ALA A 65 -2.80 2.00 5.24
C ALA A 65 -3.48 2.50 6.53
N ALA A 66 -3.62 3.82 6.70
CA ALA A 66 -4.31 4.39 7.85
C ALA A 66 -5.79 3.98 7.89
N GLY A 67 -6.48 4.06 6.74
CA GLY A 67 -7.87 3.65 6.60
C GLY A 67 -8.06 2.17 6.90
N PHE A 68 -7.20 1.30 6.37
CA PHE A 68 -7.23 -0.14 6.62
C PHE A 68 -7.11 -0.45 8.11
N LEU A 69 -6.10 0.10 8.79
CA LEU A 69 -5.90 -0.14 10.23
C LEU A 69 -7.07 0.38 11.08
N PHE A 70 -7.70 1.48 10.67
CA PHE A 70 -8.91 1.99 11.32
C PHE A 70 -10.12 1.08 11.11
N THR A 71 -10.34 0.60 9.88
CA THR A 71 -11.48 -0.29 9.56
C THR A 71 -11.36 -1.67 10.21
N GLU A 72 -10.14 -2.18 10.38
CA GLU A 72 -9.87 -3.43 11.11
C GLU A 72 -9.89 -3.25 12.64
N GLY A 73 -10.14 -2.03 13.15
CA GLY A 73 -10.22 -1.74 14.59
C GLY A 73 -8.86 -1.70 15.32
N ILE A 74 -7.75 -1.79 14.59
CA ILE A 74 -6.40 -1.68 15.15
C ILE A 74 -6.12 -0.25 15.59
N LEU A 75 -6.59 0.73 14.81
CA LEU A 75 -6.63 2.14 15.20
C LEU A 75 -8.06 2.53 15.58
N GLN A 76 -8.21 3.20 16.71
CA GLN A 76 -9.46 3.79 17.20
C GLN A 76 -9.58 5.27 16.80
N ASP A 77 -8.45 5.97 16.66
CA ASP A 77 -8.39 7.36 16.23
C ASP A 77 -7.05 7.71 15.55
N CYS A 78 -7.04 8.79 14.78
CA CYS A 78 -5.84 9.21 14.05
C CYS A 78 -4.70 9.70 14.95
N GLY A 79 -4.98 10.09 16.20
CA GLY A 79 -4.00 10.53 17.18
C GLY A 79 -3.08 9.40 17.66
N GLN A 80 -3.46 8.14 17.47
CA GLN A 80 -2.64 6.98 17.81
C GLN A 80 -1.45 6.78 16.87
N VAL A 81 -1.46 7.38 15.68
CA VAL A 81 -0.36 7.31 14.71
C VAL A 81 0.68 8.40 15.00
N ASP A 82 1.95 7.99 15.08
CA ASP A 82 3.10 8.90 15.18
C ASP A 82 3.59 9.32 13.78
N ARG A 83 3.81 8.35 12.89
CA ARG A 83 4.23 8.59 11.50
C ARG A 83 3.91 7.41 10.58
N ILE A 84 3.82 7.69 9.29
CA ILE A 84 3.70 6.69 8.21
C ILE A 84 4.78 6.96 7.17
N ASN A 85 5.47 5.93 6.70
CA ASN A 85 6.47 6.05 5.64
C ASN A 85 6.62 4.77 4.83
N TYR A 86 7.23 4.88 3.65
CA TYR A 86 7.71 3.72 2.91
C TYR A 86 8.92 3.08 3.59
N CYS A 87 9.14 1.80 3.31
CA CYS A 87 10.30 1.07 3.80
C CYS A 87 11.60 1.66 3.24
N ALA A 88 12.51 2.04 4.13
CA ALA A 88 13.83 2.57 3.79
C ALA A 88 14.91 1.48 3.70
N ASP A 89 14.55 0.19 3.71
CA ASP A 89 15.51 -0.90 3.62
C ASP A 89 16.15 -0.94 2.23
N HIS A 90 17.39 -0.46 2.14
CA HIS A 90 18.17 -0.40 0.89
C HIS A 90 18.66 -1.77 0.41
N THR A 91 18.47 -2.85 1.19
CA THR A 91 18.75 -4.22 0.74
C THR A 91 17.63 -4.77 -0.15
N LEU A 92 16.44 -4.16 -0.12
CA LEU A 92 15.33 -4.49 -0.99
C LEU A 92 15.48 -3.84 -2.37
N GLU A 93 14.94 -4.52 -3.39
CA GLU A 93 14.78 -3.95 -4.73
C GLU A 93 14.04 -2.61 -4.67
N HIS A 94 14.43 -1.66 -5.51
CA HIS A 94 13.93 -0.29 -5.46
C HIS A 94 12.39 -0.24 -5.51
N ALA A 95 11.76 -1.07 -6.34
CA ALA A 95 10.31 -1.17 -6.43
C ALA A 95 9.67 -1.77 -5.16
N GLN A 96 10.33 -2.69 -4.48
CA GLN A 96 9.78 -3.35 -3.30
C GLN A 96 9.72 -2.40 -2.09
N ARG A 97 10.64 -1.43 -2.00
CA ARG A 97 10.64 -0.39 -0.95
C ARG A 97 9.36 0.45 -0.94
N TYR A 98 8.77 0.68 -2.11
CA TYR A 98 7.48 1.40 -2.26
C TYR A 98 6.26 0.49 -2.17
N ASN A 99 6.45 -0.82 -1.98
CA ASN A 99 5.37 -1.78 -1.73
C ASN A 99 5.19 -2.10 -0.24
N ILE A 100 5.92 -1.43 0.64
CA ILE A 100 5.84 -1.63 2.08
C ILE A 100 5.59 -0.27 2.72
N VAL A 101 4.47 -0.15 3.42
CA VAL A 101 4.15 1.02 4.24
C VAL A 101 4.29 0.63 5.71
N ASN A 102 5.15 1.37 6.40
CA ASN A 102 5.34 1.27 7.84
C ASN A 102 4.47 2.33 8.53
N VAL A 103 3.65 1.89 9.48
CA VAL A 103 2.85 2.73 10.37
C VAL A 103 3.44 2.63 11.76
N TYR A 104 3.82 3.76 12.35
CA TYR A 104 4.39 3.82 13.70
C TYR A 104 3.35 4.34 14.66
N LEU A 105 3.13 3.62 15.76
CA LEU A 105 2.19 3.99 16.80
C LEU A 105 2.87 4.83 17.88
N ARG A 106 2.09 5.70 18.52
CA ARG A 106 2.54 6.42 19.70
C ARG A 106 2.75 5.46 20.88
N PRO A 107 3.63 5.81 21.84
CA PRO A 107 3.73 5.08 23.10
C PRO A 107 2.38 5.02 23.82
N GLY A 108 2.07 3.86 24.41
CA GLY A 108 0.85 3.66 25.21
C GLY A 108 -0.41 3.31 24.41
N VAL A 109 -0.32 3.16 23.08
CA VAL A 109 -1.41 2.58 22.28
C VAL A 109 -1.46 1.08 22.54
N PRO A 110 -2.55 0.55 23.13
CA PRO A 110 -2.69 -0.89 23.36
C PRO A 110 -2.81 -1.61 22.02
N MET A 111 -2.17 -2.76 21.93
CA MET A 111 -2.17 -3.61 20.75
C MET A 111 -2.80 -4.95 21.15
N ASP A 112 -4.10 -5.07 20.93
CA ASP A 112 -4.81 -6.32 21.16
C ASP A 112 -4.52 -7.25 19.97
N ALA A 113 -3.54 -8.13 20.14
CA ALA A 113 -3.03 -9.03 19.10
C ALA A 113 -3.96 -10.23 18.80
N GLU A 114 -5.26 -10.15 19.10
CA GLU A 114 -6.24 -11.22 18.88
C GLU A 114 -7.05 -11.08 17.58
N HIS A 115 -6.50 -10.46 16.54
CA HIS A 115 -7.06 -10.48 15.19
C HIS A 115 -6.16 -11.26 14.22
#